data_AF-A0A956TX16-F1
#
_entry.id   AF-A0A956TX16-F1
#
_cell.length_a   1.000
_cell.length_b   1.000
_cell.length_c   1.000
_cell.angle_alpha   90.00
_cell.angle_beta   90.00
_cell.angle_gamma   90.00
#
_symmetry.space_group_name_H-M   'P 1'
#
loop_
_entity.id
_entity.type
_entity.pdbx_description
1 polymer ?
#
loop_
_entity_poly.entity_id
_entity_poly.type
_entity_poly.pdbx_seq_one_letter_code
_entity_poly.pdbx_strand_id
1 'polypeptide(L)'
;MAMVAGAKKEILISIGELHISKNPTEVMKATRVASSIVVTVYDPQAALGGLVHMGLPDSRMATGNNDLPYKFVDVALPHFIESLAAKGLNKQYAVVNIIGGS
;
A
#
# COMPACT_ATOMS: atom_id res chain seq x y z
N MET A 1 4.41 8.76 31.50
CA MET A 1 4.25 7.36 31.10
C MET A 1 4.95 7.18 29.76
N ALA A 2 6.23 6.80 29.78
CA ALA A 2 7.04 6.65 28.57
C ALA A 2 6.69 5.31 27.92
N MET A 3 6.11 5.34 26.72
CA MET A 3 5.90 4.14 25.92
C MET A 3 7.24 3.74 25.31
N VAL A 4 7.70 2.55 25.69
CA VAL A 4 8.89 1.90 25.14
C VAL A 4 8.73 1.76 23.63
N ALA A 5 9.57 2.44 22.87
CA ALA A 5 9.72 2.22 21.44
C ALA A 5 10.39 0.86 21.22
N GLY A 6 9.61 -0.22 21.25
CA GLY A 6 10.04 -1.50 20.71
C GLY A 6 10.48 -1.31 19.25
N ALA A 7 11.57 -1.96 18.84
CA ALA A 7 12.17 -1.78 17.52
C ALA A 7 11.11 -1.94 16.42
N LYS A 8 10.72 -0.82 15.80
CA LYS A 8 9.74 -0.82 14.72
C LYS A 8 10.40 -1.40 13.48
N LYS A 9 9.83 -2.46 12.91
CA LYS A 9 10.33 -3.07 11.69
C LYS A 9 9.93 -2.22 10.50
N GLU A 10 10.88 -1.53 9.90
CA GLU A 10 10.61 -0.69 8.74
C GLU A 10 10.54 -1.54 7.48
N ILE A 11 9.44 -1.39 6.74
CA ILE A 11 9.22 -2.02 5.44
C ILE A 11 9.19 -0.91 4.40
N LEU A 12 10.22 -0.84 3.56
CA LEU A 12 10.25 0.05 2.41
C LEU A 12 9.48 -0.59 1.26
N ILE A 13 8.52 0.14 0.71
CA ILE A 13 7.72 -0.27 -0.43
C ILE A 13 8.16 0.54 -1.65
N SER A 14 8.66 -0.16 -2.65
CA SER A 14 9.13 0.40 -3.91
C SER A 14 7.99 0.48 -4.93
N ILE A 15 8.22 1.18 -6.04
CA ILE A 15 7.23 1.26 -7.14
C ILE A 15 6.95 -0.15 -7.66
N GLY A 16 5.67 -0.48 -7.80
CA GLY A 16 5.23 -1.79 -8.25
C GLY A 16 5.15 -2.84 -7.16
N GLU A 17 5.23 -2.41 -5.90
CA GLU A 17 5.04 -3.26 -4.74
C GLU A 17 3.80 -2.83 -3.94
N LEU A 18 3.25 -3.80 -3.23
CA LEU A 18 2.23 -3.57 -2.21
C LEU A 18 2.56 -4.43 -1.00
N HIS A 19 2.23 -3.93 0.19
CA HIS A 19 2.37 -4.68 1.42
C HIS A 19 1.13 -4.51 2.27
N ILE A 20 0.69 -5.60 2.89
CA ILE A 20 -0.48 -5.63 3.77
C ILE A 20 -0.12 -6.46 4.99
N SER A 21 -0.26 -5.85 6.17
CA SER A 21 0.15 -6.43 7.44
C SER A 21 -0.85 -6.15 8.53
N LYS A 22 -0.91 -7.07 9.50
CA LYS A 22 -1.61 -6.87 10.78
C LYS A 22 -0.66 -6.63 11.94
N ASN A 23 0.64 -6.54 11.67
CA ASN A 23 1.65 -6.41 12.69
C ASN A 23 1.77 -4.94 13.13
N PRO A 24 1.41 -4.58 14.39
CA PRO A 24 1.46 -3.20 14.88
C PRO A 24 2.89 -2.67 15.05
N THR A 25 3.91 -3.53 14.98
CA THR A 25 5.32 -3.14 15.07
C THR A 25 5.92 -2.79 13.70
N GLU A 26 5.21 -3.05 12.61
CA GLU A 26 5.67 -2.72 11.26
C GLU A 26 5.36 -1.26 10.88
N VAL A 27 6.33 -0.61 10.25
CA VAL A 27 6.18 0.73 9.68
C VAL A 27 6.40 0.64 8.19
N MET A 28 5.33 0.82 7.42
CA MET A 28 5.39 0.84 5.96
C MET A 28 5.79 2.24 5.48
N LYS A 29 6.78 2.34 4.61
CA LYS A 29 7.24 3.61 4.04
C LYS A 29 7.31 3.49 2.52
N ALA A 30 6.80 4.49 1.83
CA ALA A 30 7.12 4.74 0.42
C ALA A 30 7.92 6.04 0.33
N THR A 31 8.89 6.09 -0.58
CA THR A 31 9.74 7.28 -0.79
C THR A 31 9.64 7.72 -2.25
N ARG A 32 10.01 8.97 -2.54
CA ARG A 32 10.07 9.51 -3.91
C ARG A 32 8.70 9.53 -4.62
N VAL A 33 7.66 9.94 -3.90
CA VAL A 33 6.30 10.11 -4.44
C VAL A 33 6.23 11.47 -5.15
N ALA A 34 6.48 11.48 -6.46
CA ALA A 34 6.35 12.67 -7.31
C ALA A 34 5.15 12.51 -8.24
N SER A 35 5.36 12.06 -9.48
CA SER A 35 4.31 11.70 -10.43
C SER A 35 3.62 10.37 -10.11
N SER A 36 4.24 9.57 -9.25
CA SER A 36 3.70 8.29 -8.79
C SER A 36 2.60 8.49 -7.77
N ILE A 37 1.76 7.47 -7.57
CA ILE A 37 0.63 7.48 -6.64
C ILE A 37 0.85 6.41 -5.58
N VAL A 38 0.69 6.80 -4.32
CA VAL A 38 0.69 5.89 -3.17
C VAL A 38 -0.67 5.91 -2.53
N VAL A 39 -1.22 4.73 -2.27
CA VAL A 39 -2.46 4.56 -1.51
C VAL A 39 -2.17 3.79 -0.24
N THR A 40 -2.64 4.32 0.88
CA THR A 40 -2.59 3.64 2.17
C THR A 40 -4.00 3.38 2.67
N VAL A 41 -4.18 2.23 3.31
CA VAL A 41 -5.44 1.87 3.98
C VAL A 41 -5.09 1.39 5.38
N TYR A 42 -5.83 1.88 6.38
CA TYR A 42 -5.70 1.42 7.75
C TYR A 42 -7.06 1.25 8.41
N ASP A 43 -7.30 0.08 8.96
CA ASP A 43 -8.46 -0.23 9.80
C ASP A 43 -7.99 -0.48 11.24
N PRO A 44 -8.32 0.42 12.19
CA PRO A 44 -7.90 0.29 13.58
C PRO A 44 -8.59 -0.87 14.32
N GLN A 45 -9.79 -1.31 13.89
CA GLN A 45 -10.50 -2.42 14.54
C GLN A 45 -9.91 -3.76 14.15
N ALA A 46 -9.60 -3.94 12.86
CA ALA A 46 -8.97 -5.16 12.37
C ALA A 46 -7.44 -5.17 12.59
N ALA A 47 -6.87 -4.08 13.12
CA ALA A 47 -5.44 -3.80 13.18
C ALA A 47 -4.74 -4.07 11.83
N LEU A 48 -5.43 -3.77 10.73
CA LEU A 48 -5.02 -4.13 9.38
C LEU A 48 -4.58 -2.88 8.63
N GLY A 49 -3.33 -2.85 8.19
CA GLY A 49 -2.76 -1.78 7.39
C GLY A 49 -2.25 -2.29 6.06
N GLY A 50 -2.29 -1.42 5.04
CA GLY A 50 -1.67 -1.68 3.76
C GLY A 50 -1.17 -0.41 3.10
N LEU A 51 -0.16 -0.58 2.25
CA LEU A 51 0.39 0.45 1.38
C LEU A 51 0.63 -0.16 0.01
N VAL A 52 0.20 0.53 -1.05
CA VAL A 52 0.50 0.20 -2.44
C VAL A 52 1.16 1.40 -3.12
N HIS A 53 2.23 1.15 -3.87
CA HIS A 53 2.96 2.18 -4.60
C HIS A 53 2.91 1.93 -6.10
N MET A 54 2.18 2.79 -6.80
CA MET A 54 1.88 2.67 -8.23
C MET A 54 2.63 3.75 -9.01
N GLY A 55 3.19 3.38 -10.16
CA GLY A 55 3.99 4.29 -10.99
C GLY A 55 3.30 4.72 -12.29
N LEU A 56 2.32 3.95 -12.78
CA LEU A 56 1.69 4.15 -14.07
C LEU A 56 0.17 3.98 -13.98
N PRO A 57 -0.62 4.67 -14.82
CA PRO A 57 -2.08 4.61 -14.73
C PRO A 57 -2.69 3.34 -15.35
N ASP A 58 -2.09 2.78 -16.41
CA ASP A 58 -2.76 1.79 -17.26
C ASP A 58 -1.80 0.68 -17.75
N SER A 59 -2.16 -0.57 -17.48
CA SER A 59 -1.38 -1.76 -17.85
C SER A 59 -1.27 -1.99 -19.36
N ARG A 60 -2.18 -1.42 -20.17
CA ARG A 60 -2.11 -1.47 -21.65
C ARG A 60 -0.90 -0.71 -22.20
N MET A 61 -0.28 0.15 -21.40
CA MET A 61 0.97 0.84 -21.75
C MET A 61 2.21 -0.07 -21.60
N ALA A 62 2.04 -1.29 -21.10
CA ALA A 62 3.15 -2.22 -20.96
C ALA A 62 3.72 -2.63 -22.32
N THR A 63 4.98 -2.30 -22.56
CA THR A 63 5.75 -2.79 -23.72
C THR A 63 6.76 -3.84 -23.23
N GLY A 64 6.69 -5.07 -23.74
CA GLY A 64 7.64 -6.15 -23.42
C GLY A 64 7.31 -6.93 -22.15
N ASN A 65 8.32 -7.57 -21.55
CA ASN A 65 8.15 -8.33 -20.30
C ASN A 65 7.82 -7.39 -19.13
N ASN A 66 6.79 -7.76 -18.39
CA ASN A 66 6.21 -6.91 -17.36
C ASN A 66 6.43 -7.51 -15.98
N ASP A 67 7.66 -7.37 -15.48
CA ASP A 67 8.10 -8.05 -14.25
C ASP A 67 7.46 -7.49 -12.96
N LEU A 68 6.73 -6.37 -13.04
CA LEU A 68 6.07 -5.70 -11.91
C LEU A 68 4.61 -5.37 -12.25
N PRO A 69 3.66 -6.31 -12.04
CA PRO A 69 2.26 -6.08 -12.39
C PRO A 69 1.60 -4.98 -11.55
N TYR A 70 2.04 -4.78 -10.30
CA TYR A 70 1.46 -3.77 -9.41
C TYR A 70 1.98 -2.34 -9.65
N LYS A 71 2.79 -2.11 -10.68
CA LYS A 71 3.19 -0.74 -11.04
C LYS A 71 2.06 0.04 -11.69
N PHE A 72 1.03 -0.65 -12.20
CA PHE A 72 -0.13 -0.04 -12.85
C PHE A 72 -1.33 0.07 -11.91
N VAL A 73 -2.01 1.21 -11.93
CA VAL A 73 -3.14 1.50 -11.05
C VAL A 73 -4.32 0.57 -11.30
N ASP A 74 -4.64 0.30 -12.57
CA ASP A 74 -5.73 -0.59 -12.99
C ASP A 74 -5.58 -2.04 -12.51
N VAL A 75 -4.34 -2.50 -12.31
CA VAL A 75 -4.04 -3.83 -11.78
C VAL A 75 -3.87 -3.81 -10.26
N ALA A 76 -3.09 -2.86 -9.74
CA ALA A 76 -2.67 -2.84 -8.35
C ALA A 76 -3.80 -2.47 -7.39
N LEU A 77 -4.63 -1.48 -7.74
CA LEU A 77 -5.64 -0.96 -6.83
C LEU A 77 -6.78 -1.97 -6.57
N PRO A 78 -7.37 -2.64 -7.58
CA PRO A 78 -8.36 -3.68 -7.34
C PRO A 78 -7.78 -4.83 -6.52
N HIS A 79 -6.61 -5.34 -6.91
CA HIS A 79 -5.94 -6.43 -6.19
C HIS A 79 -5.63 -6.07 -4.73
N PHE A 80 -5.20 -4.83 -4.47
CA PHE A 80 -4.93 -4.33 -3.13
C PHE A 80 -6.19 -4.27 -2.26
N ILE A 81 -7.30 -3.75 -2.79
CA ILE A 81 -8.58 -3.68 -2.08
C ILE A 81 -9.12 -5.09 -1.80
N GLU A 82 -9.09 -5.99 -2.79
CA GLU A 82 -9.50 -7.39 -2.63
C GLU A 82 -8.67 -8.11 -1.58
N SER A 83 -7.35 -7.90 -1.59
CA SER A 83 -6.43 -8.49 -0.61
C SER A 83 -6.69 -7.98 0.81
N LEU A 84 -7.04 -6.70 0.97
CA LEU A 84 -7.44 -6.13 2.26
C LEU A 84 -8.79 -6.69 2.73
N ALA A 85 -9.78 -6.76 1.84
CA ALA A 85 -11.09 -7.32 2.14
C ALA A 85 -10.99 -8.80 2.56
N ALA A 86 -10.19 -9.60 1.83
CA ALA A 86 -9.91 -11.00 2.16
C ALA A 86 -9.23 -11.17 3.53
N LYS A 87 -8.48 -10.16 4.00
CA LYS A 87 -7.85 -10.14 5.33
C LYS A 87 -8.76 -9.57 6.43
N GLY A 88 -10.02 -9.25 6.13
CA GLY A 88 -11.01 -8.80 7.09
C GLY A 88 -11.06 -7.29 7.29
N LEU A 89 -10.68 -6.50 6.28
CA LEU A 89 -10.89 -5.05 6.30
C LEU A 89 -12.37 -4.72 6.46
N ASN A 90 -12.71 -3.91 7.48
CA ASN A 90 -14.02 -3.33 7.61
C ASN A 90 -14.05 -1.94 6.94
N LYS A 91 -14.80 -1.85 5.84
CA LYS A 91 -14.95 -0.60 5.07
C LYS A 91 -15.46 0.59 5.90
N GLN A 92 -16.21 0.32 6.98
CA GLN A 92 -16.75 1.36 7.85
C GLN A 92 -15.66 2.08 8.67
N TYR A 93 -14.57 1.38 9.00
CA TYR A 93 -13.48 1.90 9.83
C TYR A 93 -12.20 2.15 9.04
N ALA A 94 -12.19 1.79 7.76
CA ALA A 94 -11.06 1.97 6.88
C ALA A 94 -10.77 3.47 6.64
N VAL A 95 -9.59 3.91 7.04
CA VAL A 95 -9.02 5.21 6.68
C VAL A 95 -8.17 5.02 5.44
N VAL A 96 -8.50 5.75 4.37
CA VAL A 96 -7.78 5.70 3.09
C VAL A 96 -7.09 7.02 2.84
N ASN A 97 -5.79 7.01 2.55
CA ASN A 97 -5.06 8.20 2.11
C ASN A 97 -4.43 7.95 0.74
N ILE A 98 -4.49 8.96 -0.12
CA ILE A 98 -3.91 8.96 -1.46
C ILE A 98 -2.90 10.11 -1.53
N ILE A 99 -1.67 9.82 -1.96
CA ILE A 99 -0.57 10.77 -2.00
C ILE A 99 0.13 10.66 -3.37
N GLY A 100 0.47 11.81 -3.98
CA GLY A 100 1.24 11.88 -5.22
C GLY A 100 0.44 12.39 -6.42
N GLY A 101 0.90 12.08 -7.63
CA GLY A 101 0.29 12.55 -8.88
C GLY A 101 0.57 14.03 -9.20
N SER A 102 1.74 14.53 -8.79
CA SER A 102 2.19 15.90 -9.10
C SER A 102 2.88 16.03 -10.44
#